data_AF-A0A9D0C9G6-F1
#
_entry.id   AF-A0A9D0C9G6-F1
#
_cell.length_a   1.000
_cell.length_b   1.000
_cell.length_c   1.000
_cell.angle_alpha   90.00
_cell.angle_beta   90.00
_cell.angle_gamma   90.00
#
_symmetry.space_group_name_H-M   'P 1'
#
loop_
_entity.id
_entity.type
_entity.pdbx_description
1 polymer ?
#
loop_
_entity_poly.entity_id
_entity_poly.type
_entity_poly.pdbx_seq_one_letter_code
_entity_poly.pdbx_strand_id
1 'polypeptide(L)' 'QNEKLYRRLDPDDVAQRVADVFMAIRTEMKKIMAPLGRSQSLPIGMSDALGIDDAAVAERLKIKYIC' A
#
# COMPACT_ATOMS: atom_id res chain seq x y z
N GLN A 1 15.93 8.94 24.85
CA GLN A 1 16.46 9.29 23.51
C GLN A 1 17.95 9.64 23.64
N ASN A 2 18.82 9.11 22.77
CA ASN A 2 20.25 9.48 22.76
C ASN A 2 20.47 10.69 21.85
N GLU A 3 20.84 11.84 22.41
CA GLU A 3 21.01 13.11 21.68
C GLU A 3 22.05 13.05 20.56
N LYS A 4 23.06 12.18 20.68
CA LYS A 4 24.10 12.01 19.64
C LYS A 4 23.53 11.45 18.34
N LEU A 5 22.45 10.67 18.41
CA LEU A 5 21.78 10.11 17.24
C LEU A 5 20.89 11.14 16.55
N TYR A 6 20.15 11.96 17.31
CA TYR A 6 19.25 12.97 16.74
C TYR A 6 19.98 14.09 16.00
N ARG A 7 21.18 14.48 16.44
CA ARG A 7 22.01 15.47 15.73
C ARG A 7 22.48 15.01 14.34
N ARG A 8 22.36 13.72 14.02
CA ARG A 8 22.75 13.17 12.71
C ARG A 8 21.62 13.21 11.68
N LEU A 9 20.40 13.56 12.11
CA LEU A 9 19.25 13.73 11.24
C LEU A 9 19.14 15.20 10.87
N ASP A 10 19.05 15.47 9.58
CA ASP A 10 18.59 16.75 9.08
C ASP A 10 17.04 16.72 9.04
N PRO A 11 16.36 17.59 9.81
CA PRO A 11 14.89 17.62 9.85
C PRO A 11 14.24 17.88 8.48
N ASP A 12 14.86 18.70 7.63
CA ASP A 12 14.31 19.05 6.32
C ASP A 12 14.39 17.85 5.37
N ASP A 13 15.52 17.14 5.37
CA ASP A 13 15.67 15.88 4.62
C ASP A 13 14.67 14.82 5.09
N VAL A 14 14.46 14.70 6.40
CA VAL A 14 13.50 13.74 6.96
C VAL A 14 12.08 14.10 6.52
N ALA A 15 11.71 15.39 6.61
CA ALA A 15 10.40 15.86 6.18
C ALA A 15 10.14 15.57 4.70
N GLN A 16 11.13 15.86 3.84
CA GLN A 16 11.06 15.59 2.41
C GLN A 16 10.89 14.09 2.14
N ARG A 17 11.69 13.23 2.76
CA ARG A 17 11.60 11.77 2.58
C ARG A 17 10.25 11.21 3.02
N VAL A 18 9.69 11.72 4.11
CA VAL A 18 8.36 11.32 4.57
C VAL A 18 7.33 11.71 3.50
N ALA A 19 7.35 12.96 3.03
CA ALA A 19 6.44 13.42 1.98
C ALA A 19 6.56 12.58 0.70
N ASP A 20 7.79 12.32 0.25
CA ASP A 20 8.07 11.53 -0.95
C ASP A 20 7.52 10.11 -0.85
N VAL A 21 7.69 9.45 0.30
CA VAL A 21 7.15 8.10 0.54
C VAL A 21 5.63 8.09 0.39
N PHE A 22 4.93 9.04 1.02
CA PHE A 22 3.46 9.10 0.93
C PHE A 22 2.98 9.47 -0.49
N MET A 23 3.69 10.35 -1.19
CA MET A 23 3.36 10.69 -2.58
C MET A 23 3.58 9.50 -3.53
N ALA A 24 4.66 8.74 -3.36
CA ALA A 24 4.95 7.54 -4.13
C ALA A 24 3.87 6.48 -3.91
N ILE A 25 3.53 6.17 -2.65
CA ILE A 25 2.46 5.23 -2.31
C ILE A 25 1.15 5.66 -2.97
N ARG A 26 0.75 6.93 -2.83
CA ARG A 26 -0.49 7.45 -3.44
C ARG A 26 -0.50 7.26 -4.96
N THR A 27 0.63 7.51 -5.61
CA THR A 27 0.74 7.41 -7.07
C THR A 27 0.62 5.97 -7.54
N GLU A 28 1.34 5.05 -6.91
CA GLU A 28 1.28 3.62 -7.27
C GLU A 28 -0.09 3.02 -6.95
N MET A 29 -0.70 3.39 -5.81
CA MET A 29 -2.07 2.95 -5.50
C MET A 29 -3.06 3.38 -6.57
N LYS A 30 -2.98 4.61 -7.08
CA LYS A 30 -3.87 5.07 -8.17
C LYS A 30 -3.72 4.23 -9.44
N LYS A 31 -2.49 3.84 -9.81
CA LYS A 31 -2.23 3.00 -10.98
C LYS A 31 -2.86 1.62 -10.82
N ILE A 32 -2.71 1.00 -9.64
CA ILE A 32 -3.29 -0.31 -9.33
C ILE A 32 -4.83 -0.26 -9.33
N MET A 33 -5.42 0.83 -8.84
CA MET A 33 -6.89 0.96 -8.71
C MET A 33 -7.59 1.47 -9.97
N ALA A 34 -6.87 2.09 -10.91
CA ALA A 34 -7.47 2.65 -12.12
C ALA A 34 -8.21 1.60 -12.98
N PRO A 35 -7.68 0.38 -13.23
CA PRO A 35 -8.38 -0.68 -13.96
C PRO A 35 -9.67 -1.16 -13.28
N LEU A 36 -9.82 -0.95 -11.96
CA LEU A 36 -11.00 -1.33 -11.20
C LEU A 36 -12.13 -0.27 -11.26
N GLY A 37 -11.93 0.82 -12.01
CA GLY A 37 -12.88 1.95 -12.05
C GLY A 37 -12.90 2.77 -10.75
N ARG A 38 -11.86 2.66 -9.92
CA ARG A 38 -11.77 3.26 -8.57
C ARG A 38 -10.62 4.26 -8.42
N SER A 39 -10.47 5.18 -9.38
CA SER A 39 -9.41 6.19 -9.37
C SER A 39 -9.57 7.27 -8.29
N GLN A 40 -10.77 7.41 -7.70
CA GLN A 40 -11.14 8.51 -6.81
C GLN A 40 -11.21 8.13 -5.32
N SER A 41 -11.33 6.85 -4.97
CA SER A 41 -11.40 6.39 -3.57
C SER A 41 -10.64 5.07 -3.37
N LEU A 42 -9.98 4.94 -2.21
CA LEU A 42 -9.33 3.68 -1.83
C LEU A 42 -10.41 2.60 -1.63
N PRO A 43 -10.27 1.41 -2.22
CA PRO A 43 -11.26 0.34 -2.12
C PRO A 43 -11.16 -0.39 -0.77
N ILE A 44 -11.44 0.32 0.33
CA ILE A 44 -11.47 -0.28 1.66
C ILE A 44 -12.72 -1.17 1.78
N GLY A 45 -12.52 -2.43 2.19
CA GLY A 45 -13.61 -3.38 2.45
C GLY A 45 -14.11 -4.18 1.24
N MET A 46 -13.54 -4.00 0.05
CA MET A 46 -13.89 -4.78 -1.15
C MET A 46 -13.05 -6.07 -1.26
N SER A 47 -13.17 -6.95 -0.27
CA SER A 47 -12.47 -8.24 -0.26
C SER A 47 -12.92 -9.17 -1.39
N ASP A 48 -14.07 -8.92 -2.01
CA ASP A 48 -14.59 -9.61 -3.19
C ASP A 48 -13.76 -9.35 -4.45
N ALA A 49 -12.98 -8.26 -4.47
CA ALA A 49 -12.02 -7.96 -5.53
C ALA A 49 -10.68 -8.71 -5.38
N LEU A 50 -10.48 -9.47 -4.29
CA LEU A 50 -9.28 -10.27 -4.07
C LEU A 50 -9.43 -11.67 -4.67
N GLY A 51 -8.37 -12.13 -5.32
CA GLY A 51 -8.23 -13.48 -5.85
C GLY A 51 -6.90 -14.09 -5.50
N ILE A 52 -6.85 -15.42 -5.42
CA ILE A 52 -5.64 -16.20 -5.14
C ILE A 52 -5.50 -17.30 -6.19
N ASP A 53 -4.27 -17.54 -6.65
CA ASP A 53 -3.89 -18.54 -7.66
C ASP A 53 -3.46 -19.89 -7.05
N ASP A 54 -3.46 -20.01 -5.72
CA ASP A 54 -3.29 -21.24 -4.96
C ASP A 54 -4.64 -21.75 -4.43
N ALA A 55 -5.06 -22.93 -4.89
CA ALA A 55 -6.35 -23.53 -4.54
C ALA A 55 -6.45 -23.91 -3.04
N ALA A 56 -5.37 -24.42 -2.44
CA ALA A 56 -5.37 -24.84 -1.04
C ALA A 56 -5.46 -23.62 -0.10
N VAL A 57 -4.77 -22.53 -0.46
CA VAL A 57 -4.86 -21.26 0.28
C VAL A 57 -6.23 -20.62 0.10
N ALA A 58 -6.78 -20.62 -1.13
CA ALA A 58 -8.10 -20.08 -1.41
C ALA A 58 -9.20 -20.75 -0.57
N GLU A 59 -9.19 -22.08 -0.46
CA GLU A 59 -10.13 -22.84 0.39
C GLU A 59 -10.00 -22.46 1.87
N ARG A 60 -8.76 -22.44 2.38
CA ARG A 60 -8.48 -22.14 3.80
C ARG A 60 -8.89 -20.71 4.18
N LEU A 61 -8.62 -19.73 3.33
CA LEU A 61 -8.87 -18.31 3.61
C LEU A 61 -10.25 -17.84 3.15
N LYS A 62 -11.02 -18.69 2.45
CA LYS A 62 -12.32 -18.34 1.84
C LYS A 62 -12.23 -17.14 0.90
N ILE A 63 -11.15 -17.08 0.12
CA ILE A 63 -10.92 -16.08 -0.94
C ILE A 63 -11.19 -16.76 -2.29
N LYS A 64 -11.61 -15.98 -3.30
CA LYS A 64 -11.90 -16.51 -4.63
C LYS A 64 -10.62 -17.08 -5.29
N TYR A 65 -10.69 -18.32 -5.78
CA TYR A 65 -9.63 -18.89 -6.62
C TYR A 65 -9.69 -18.29 -8.04
N ILE A 66 -8.56 -17.81 -8.56
CA ILE A 66 -8.43 -17.25 -9.92
C ILE A 66 -7.22 -17.89 -10.58
N CYS A 67 -7.47 -18.71 -11.61
CA CYS A 67 -6.52 -19.55 -12.33
C CYS A 67 -5.87 -18.84 -13.52
#